data_AF-A0A964VG58-F1
#
_entry.id   AF-A0A964VG58-F1
#
_cell.length_a   1.000
_cell.length_b   1.000
_cell.length_c   1.000
_cell.angle_alpha   90.00
_cell.angle_beta   90.00
_cell.angle_gamma   90.00
#
_symmetry.space_group_name_H-M   'P 1'
#
loop_
_entity.id
_entity.type
_entity.pdbx_description
1 polymer ?
#
loop_
_entity_poly.entity_id
_entity_poly.type
_entity_poly.pdbx_seq_one_letter_code
_entity_poly.pdbx_strand_id
1 'polypeptide(L)'
;MTDAPSGGGERRPAASLEAVDRKLNVFALANGMDLSRREETRVLEWYRDGLERRIRVEPSEGGTWAIRTAATRHGRAPDAEALRTLESALDLDQILARFKELLGGPMDAANAIPGAEVEDRP
;
A
#
# COMPACT_ATOMS: atom_id res chain seq x y z
N MET A 1 8.95 -44.19 10.37
CA MET A 1 7.80 -43.28 10.27
C MET A 1 8.31 -41.93 10.70
N THR A 2 8.69 -41.10 9.74
CA THR A 2 9.40 -39.84 9.99
C THR A 2 8.36 -38.76 10.22
N ASP A 3 8.31 -38.27 11.46
CA ASP A 3 7.53 -37.10 11.84
C ASP A 3 8.25 -35.85 11.29
N ALA A 4 7.67 -35.22 10.28
CA ALA A 4 8.12 -33.92 9.81
C ALA A 4 7.31 -32.86 10.57
N PRO A 5 7.94 -31.92 11.30
CA PRO A 5 7.20 -30.82 11.88
C PRO A 5 6.77 -29.90 10.74
N SER A 6 5.51 -30.00 10.36
CA SER A 6 4.77 -28.98 9.61
C SER A 6 4.61 -27.73 10.48
N GLY A 7 5.73 -27.06 10.77
CA GLY A 7 5.75 -25.73 11.34
C GLY A 7 5.65 -24.72 10.20
N GLY A 8 4.43 -24.50 9.71
CA GLY A 8 4.08 -23.31 8.94
C GLY A 8 4.21 -22.09 9.84
N GLY A 9 5.43 -21.73 10.22
CA GLY A 9 5.69 -20.50 10.93
C GLY A 9 5.45 -19.37 9.96
N GLU A 10 4.31 -18.68 10.10
CA GLU A 10 4.14 -17.32 9.59
C GLU A 10 5.35 -16.51 10.06
N ARG A 11 6.36 -16.42 9.20
CA ARG A 11 7.57 -15.67 9.48
C ARG A 11 7.15 -14.22 9.53
N ARG A 12 7.05 -13.69 10.76
CA ARG A 12 6.86 -12.26 10.96
C ARG A 12 8.00 -11.48 10.32
N PRO A 13 7.73 -10.27 9.80
CA PRO A 13 8.76 -9.45 9.23
C PRO A 13 9.93 -9.20 10.17
N ALA A 14 11.15 -9.15 9.64
CA ALA A 14 12.35 -8.89 10.44
C ALA A 14 12.29 -7.52 11.15
N ALA A 15 11.57 -6.56 10.56
CA ALA A 15 11.22 -5.31 11.20
C ALA A 15 9.92 -5.43 11.99
N SER A 16 9.93 -4.91 13.23
CA SER A 16 8.71 -4.84 14.04
C SER A 16 7.69 -3.88 13.44
N LEU A 17 6.39 -4.15 13.70
CA LEU A 17 5.29 -3.24 13.35
C LEU A 17 5.53 -1.82 13.90
N GLU A 18 6.13 -1.70 15.08
CA GLU A 18 6.47 -0.40 15.67
C GLU A 18 7.49 0.39 14.82
N ALA A 19 8.50 -0.30 14.27
CA ALA A 19 9.51 0.33 13.42
C ALA A 19 8.88 0.83 12.10
N VAL A 20 7.98 0.04 11.53
CA VAL A 20 7.16 0.44 10.37
C VAL A 20 6.28 1.64 10.72
N ASP A 21 5.57 1.58 11.84
CA ASP A 21 4.67 2.64 12.30
C ASP A 21 5.39 3.98 12.46
N ARG A 22 6.59 3.98 13.06
CA ARG A 22 7.38 5.20 13.21
C ARG A 22 7.74 5.81 11.86
N LYS A 23 8.17 4.99 10.90
CA LYS A 23 8.52 5.45 9.55
C LYS A 23 7.30 5.97 8.79
N LEU A 24 6.20 5.23 8.83
CA LEU A 24 4.95 5.62 8.16
C LEU A 24 4.34 6.88 8.75
N ASN A 25 4.39 7.06 10.08
CA ASN A 25 3.92 8.28 10.73
C ASN A 25 4.67 9.52 10.22
N VAL A 26 6.00 9.47 10.20
CA VAL A 26 6.82 10.59 9.70
C VAL A 26 6.52 10.85 8.22
N PHE A 27 6.39 9.79 7.43
CA PHE A 27 6.08 9.89 6.01
C PHE A 27 4.70 10.51 5.76
N ALA A 28 3.66 10.05 6.48
CA ALA A 28 2.31 10.54 6.36
C ALA A 28 2.23 12.04 6.67
N LEU A 29 2.85 12.46 7.77
CA LEU A 29 2.93 13.87 8.18
C LEU A 29 3.65 14.73 7.14
N ALA A 30 4.77 14.24 6.60
CA ALA A 30 5.56 14.99 5.61
C ALA A 30 4.84 15.18 4.27
N ASN A 31 3.86 14.32 3.94
CA ASN A 31 3.18 14.31 2.65
C ASN A 31 1.68 14.64 2.74
N GLY A 32 1.18 15.04 3.92
CA GLY A 32 -0.24 15.37 4.11
C GLY A 32 -1.18 14.19 3.88
N MET A 33 -0.79 13.01 4.36
CA MET A 33 -1.58 11.78 4.26
C MET A 33 -2.14 11.37 5.63
N ASP A 34 -3.25 10.64 5.59
CA ASP A 34 -3.81 9.98 6.75
C ASP A 34 -3.24 8.56 6.88
N LEU A 35 -2.77 8.20 8.07
CA LEU A 35 -2.31 6.84 8.37
C LEU A 35 -3.34 6.10 9.24
N SER A 36 -3.98 5.10 8.65
CA SER A 36 -4.86 4.15 9.31
C SER A 36 -4.09 2.88 9.71
N ARG A 37 -4.29 2.41 10.94
CA ARG A 37 -3.67 1.16 11.45
C ARG A 37 -4.77 0.12 11.70
N ARG A 38 -4.65 -1.05 11.08
CA ARG A 38 -5.61 -2.17 11.22
C ARG A 38 -4.85 -3.47 11.40
N GLU A 39 -4.84 -4.03 12.61
CA GLU A 39 -4.09 -5.26 12.93
C GLU A 39 -2.62 -5.15 12.50
N GLU A 40 -2.17 -5.99 11.55
CA GLU A 40 -0.82 -5.96 10.98
C GLU A 40 -0.73 -5.13 9.68
N THR A 41 -1.85 -4.57 9.24
CA THR A 41 -1.95 -3.73 8.05
C THR A 41 -1.82 -2.25 8.40
N ARG A 42 -1.15 -1.50 7.53
CA ARG A 42 -1.05 -0.03 7.57
C ARG A 42 -1.53 0.54 6.26
N VAL A 43 -2.38 1.56 6.30
CA VAL A 43 -2.95 2.17 5.11
C VAL A 43 -2.66 3.66 5.15
N LEU A 44 -1.92 4.15 4.17
CA LEU A 44 -1.76 5.57 3.90
C LEU A 44 -2.84 6.00 2.91
N GLU A 45 -3.60 7.03 3.23
CA GLU A 45 -4.72 7.52 2.44
C GLU A 45 -4.53 9.01 2.18
N TRP A 46 -4.80 9.47 0.96
CA TRP A 46 -4.82 10.90 0.65
C TRP A 46 -5.68 11.19 -0.58
N TYR A 47 -6.02 12.45 -0.76
CA TYR A 47 -6.80 12.92 -1.88
C TYR A 47 -5.96 13.76 -2.83
N ARG A 48 -5.99 13.43 -4.13
CA ARG A 48 -5.28 14.19 -5.16
C ARG A 48 -5.99 14.04 -6.50
N ASP A 49 -6.17 15.16 -7.21
CA ASP A 49 -6.73 15.20 -8.58
C ASP A 49 -8.11 14.55 -8.71
N GLY A 50 -8.98 14.71 -7.71
CA GLY A 50 -10.32 14.12 -7.74
C GLY A 50 -10.38 12.64 -7.31
N LEU A 51 -9.23 12.06 -6.94
CA LEU A 51 -9.08 10.65 -6.61
C LEU A 51 -8.66 10.49 -5.15
N GLU A 52 -9.32 9.57 -4.47
CA GLU A 52 -8.85 9.02 -3.21
C GLU A 52 -7.81 7.95 -3.52
N ARG A 53 -6.64 8.08 -2.92
CA ARG A 53 -5.49 7.22 -3.16
C ARG A 53 -5.10 6.54 -1.89
N ARG A 54 -4.75 5.27 -2.01
CA ARG A 54 -4.36 4.45 -0.87
C ARG A 54 -3.11 3.67 -1.16
N ILE A 55 -2.24 3.56 -0.17
CA ILE A 55 -1.15 2.58 -0.15
C ILE A 55 -1.30 1.73 1.11
N ARG A 56 -1.46 0.44 0.89
CA ARG A 56 -1.55 -0.59 1.91
C ARG A 56 -0.20 -1.28 2.06
N VAL A 57 0.28 -1.34 3.29
CA VAL A 57 1.44 -2.11 3.72
C VAL A 57 0.96 -3.23 4.61
N GLU A 58 1.33 -4.46 4.29
CA GLU A 58 0.96 -5.64 5.06
C GLU A 58 2.10 -6.67 5.08
N PRO A 59 2.13 -7.57 6.06
CA PRO A 59 3.11 -8.65 6.07
C PRO A 59 2.97 -9.51 4.82
N SER A 60 4.11 -9.98 4.31
CA SER A 60 4.20 -10.93 3.21
C SER A 60 4.93 -12.19 3.66
N GLU A 61 4.90 -13.21 2.81
CA GLU A 61 5.61 -14.46 3.06
C GLU A 61 7.12 -14.20 3.24
N GLY A 62 7.77 -15.08 4.02
CA GLY A 62 9.22 -15.02 4.19
C GLY A 62 9.74 -13.93 5.14
N GLY A 63 8.87 -13.24 5.89
CA GLY A 63 9.30 -12.23 6.86
C GLY A 63 9.62 -10.89 6.22
N THR A 64 8.79 -10.48 5.26
CA THR A 64 8.96 -9.25 4.49
C THR A 64 7.64 -8.47 4.43
N TRP A 65 7.65 -7.29 3.83
CA TRP A 65 6.45 -6.46 3.66
C TRP A 65 5.98 -6.42 2.21
N ALA A 66 4.67 -6.44 1.99
CA ALA A 66 4.06 -6.19 0.68
C ALA A 66 3.47 -4.78 0.63
N ILE A 67 3.56 -4.14 -0.53
CA ILE A 67 2.94 -2.84 -0.80
C ILE A 67 1.91 -3.00 -1.92
N ARG A 68 0.68 -2.59 -1.62
CA ARG A 68 -0.43 -2.54 -2.58
C ARG A 68 -0.93 -1.11 -2.70
N THR A 69 -1.26 -0.69 -3.92
CA THR A 69 -1.77 0.66 -4.17
C THR A 69 -3.12 0.61 -4.82
N ALA A 70 -3.93 1.62 -4.54
CA ALA A 70 -5.19 1.84 -5.23
C ALA A 70 -5.44 3.34 -5.43
N ALA A 71 -6.23 3.64 -6.47
CA ALA A 71 -6.92 4.93 -6.59
C ALA A 71 -8.39 4.69 -6.94
N THR A 72 -9.27 5.44 -6.30
CA THR A 72 -10.72 5.40 -6.52
C THR A 72 -11.25 6.82 -6.70
N ARG A 73 -12.28 6.97 -7.54
CA ARG A 73 -13.04 8.24 -7.58
C ARG A 73 -13.90 8.32 -6.33
N HIS A 74 -13.87 9.47 -5.67
CA HIS A 74 -14.70 9.73 -4.52
C HIS A 74 -16.18 9.50 -4.87
N GLY A 75 -16.89 8.71 -4.05
CA GLY A 75 -18.30 8.35 -4.26
C GLY A 75 -18.57 7.09 -5.08
N ARG A 76 -17.56 6.35 -5.56
CA ARG A 76 -17.74 4.97 -6.06
C ARG A 76 -17.51 3.95 -4.94
N ALA A 77 -18.27 2.85 -4.99
CA ALA A 77 -18.20 1.77 -4.00
C ALA A 77 -16.76 1.21 -3.89
N PRO A 78 -16.33 0.78 -2.68
CA PRO A 78 -15.00 0.22 -2.44
C PRO A 78 -14.67 -1.01 -3.30
N ASP A 79 -15.66 -1.69 -3.88
CA ASP A 79 -15.44 -2.83 -4.78
C ASP A 79 -14.98 -2.43 -6.20
N ALA A 80 -14.97 -1.13 -6.53
CA ALA A 80 -14.36 -0.60 -7.76
C ALA A 80 -12.87 -0.22 -7.57
N GLU A 81 -12.26 -0.68 -6.48
CA GLU A 81 -10.86 -0.43 -6.16
C GLU A 81 -9.95 -1.27 -7.07
N ALA A 82 -9.22 -0.61 -7.97
CA ALA A 82 -8.16 -1.25 -8.72
C ALA A 82 -6.94 -1.45 -7.80
N LEU A 83 -7.01 -2.42 -6.89
CA LEU A 83 -5.88 -2.82 -6.06
C LEU A 83 -4.84 -3.50 -6.95
N ARG A 84 -3.75 -2.79 -7.23
CA ARG A 84 -2.58 -3.38 -7.89
C ARG A 84 -1.49 -3.63 -6.86
N THR A 85 -1.09 -4.89 -6.76
CA THR A 85 0.15 -5.27 -6.06
C THR A 85 1.31 -4.80 -6.92
N LEU A 86 2.09 -3.86 -6.41
CA LEU A 86 3.26 -3.34 -7.14
C LEU A 86 4.52 -4.14 -6.80
N GLU A 87 4.75 -4.42 -5.52
CA GLU A 87 5.96 -5.12 -5.08
C GLU A 87 5.68 -6.03 -3.89
N SER A 88 6.18 -7.26 -3.99
CA SER A 88 6.18 -8.25 -2.91
C SER A 88 7.58 -8.33 -2.30
N ALA A 89 7.63 -8.43 -0.99
CA ALA A 89 8.83 -8.73 -0.20
C ALA A 89 9.89 -7.62 -0.08
N LEU A 90 9.52 -6.54 0.61
CA LEU A 90 10.39 -5.40 0.91
C LEU A 90 10.92 -5.40 2.35
N ASP A 91 12.18 -4.98 2.50
CA ASP A 91 12.78 -4.61 3.78
C ASP A 91 12.36 -3.20 4.23
N LEU A 92 12.49 -2.91 5.53
CA LEU A 92 12.03 -1.66 6.15
C LEU A 92 12.61 -0.39 5.52
N ASP A 93 13.86 -0.41 5.06
CA ASP A 93 14.49 0.75 4.40
C ASP A 93 14.02 0.90 2.95
N GLN A 94 13.67 -0.20 2.29
CA GLN A 94 13.14 -0.19 0.94
C GLN A 94 11.72 0.38 0.90
N ILE A 95 10.91 0.11 1.92
CA ILE A 95 9.53 0.63 2.03
C ILE A 95 9.47 2.15 1.81
N LEU A 96 10.32 2.94 2.48
CA LEU A 96 10.31 4.41 2.34
C LEU A 96 10.82 4.89 0.98
N ALA A 97 11.82 4.23 0.41
CA ALA A 97 12.31 4.55 -0.93
C ALA A 97 11.19 4.32 -1.95
N ARG A 98 10.47 3.19 -1.85
CA ARG A 98 9.34 2.87 -2.72
C ARG A 98 8.21 3.85 -2.59
N PHE A 99 7.87 4.29 -1.38
CA PHE A 99 6.86 5.33 -1.22
C PHE A 99 7.19 6.61 -1.98
N LYS A 100 8.43 7.09 -1.89
CA LYS A 100 8.86 8.30 -2.62
C LYS A 100 8.76 8.12 -4.13
N GLU A 101 9.15 6.94 -4.63
CA GLU A 101 9.00 6.60 -6.04
C GLU A 101 7.53 6.57 -6.45
N LEU A 102 6.65 5.94 -5.66
CA LEU A 102 5.22 5.82 -5.95
C LEU A 102 4.54 7.19 -6.06
N LEU A 103 4.89 8.15 -5.18
CA LEU A 103 4.38 9.51 -5.27
C LEU A 103 4.85 10.29 -6.50
N GLY A 104 5.96 9.88 -7.12
CA GLY A 104 6.59 10.56 -8.25
C GLY A 104 5.95 10.32 -9.62
N GLY A 105 4.91 9.48 -9.71
CA GLY A 105 4.19 9.22 -10.99
C GLY A 105 3.91 7.76 -11.36
N PRO A 106 4.70 6.74 -10.94
CA PRO A 106 4.36 5.33 -11.16
C PRO A 106 2.99 4.95 -10.59
N MET A 107 2.56 5.57 -9.49
CA MET A 107 1.22 5.36 -8.95
C MET A 107 0.12 5.92 -9.85
N ASP A 108 0.37 6.99 -10.60
CA ASP A 108 -0.58 7.53 -11.58
C ASP A 108 -0.72 6.60 -12.78
N ALA A 109 0.41 6.09 -13.28
CA ALA A 109 0.41 5.11 -14.37
C ALA A 109 -0.23 3.78 -13.95
N ALA A 110 0.08 3.29 -12.74
CA ALA A 110 -0.46 2.03 -12.23
C ALA A 110 -1.97 2.10 -11.93
N ASN A 111 -2.46 3.28 -11.53
CA ASN A 111 -3.86 3.49 -11.15
C ASN A 111 -4.65 4.31 -12.17
N ALA A 112 -4.17 4.43 -13.41
CA ALA A 112 -4.96 5.00 -14.50
C ALA A 112 -6.26 4.18 -14.63
N ILE A 113 -7.38 4.73 -14.15
CA ILE A 113 -8.69 4.09 -14.23
C ILE A 113 -9.12 4.19 -15.70
N PRO A 114 -9.18 3.07 -16.46
CA PRO A 114 -9.62 3.10 -17.85
C PRO A 114 -11.09 3.54 -17.88
N GLY A 115 -11.39 4.62 -18.61
CA GLY A 115 -12.73 5.22 -18.67
C GLY A 115 -12.86 6.62 -18.07
N ALA A 116 -11.76 7.31 -17.76
CA ALA A 116 -11.77 8.77 -17.62
C ALA A 116 -11.84 9.46 -18.99
N GLU A 117 -12.74 9.03 -19.87
CA GLU A 117 -13.21 9.93 -20.92
C GLU A 117 -13.98 11.03 -20.19
N VAL A 118 -13.42 12.23 -20.22
CA VAL A 118 -14.15 13.44 -19.92
C VAL A 118 -15.32 13.42 -20.89
N GLU A 119 -16.53 13.19 -20.38
CA GLU A 119 -17.74 13.41 -21.16
C GLU A 119 -17.84 14.92 -21.35
N ASP A 120 -17.08 15.42 -22.33
CA ASP A 120 -17.26 16.72 -22.94
C ASP A 120 -18.62 16.65 -23.64
N ARG A 121 -19.66 17.10 -22.94
CA ARG A 121 -20.97 17.29 -23.54
C ARG A 121 -21.15 18.77 -23.88
N PRO A 122 -21.64 19.06 -25.09
CA PRO A 122 -21.62 20.38 -25.73
C PRO A 122 -22.48 21.43 -25.00
#